data_AF-A0A7S0ZR57-F1
#
_entry.id   AF-A0A7S0ZR57-F1
#
_cell.length_a   1.000
_cell.length_b   1.000
_cell.length_c   1.000
_cell.angle_alpha   90.00
_cell.angle_beta   90.00
_cell.angle_gamma   90.00
#
_symmetry.space_group_name_H-M   'P 1'
#
loop_
_entity.id
_entity.type
_entity.pdbx_description
1 polymer ?
#
loop_
_entity_poly.entity_id
_entity_poly.type
_entity_poly.pdbx_seq_one_letter_code
_entity_poly.pdbx_strand_id
1 'polypeptide(L)'
;VLFAISRSLFKKDRLTFGMHMVRGIFPEKFESNEWELFQGSYVPVGEPSGQGVSWCPQDRVQALQTLRAAFPRVDETWQLRKEELWSSWVASDRCEEVFDSSVYSRMTSFQRVLLIQALRPDRL
;
A
#
# COMPACT_ATOMS: atom_id res chain seq x y z
N VAL A 1 -6.83 25.13 13.91
CA VAL A 1 -5.89 25.21 12.74
C VAL A 1 -6.35 24.33 11.57
N LEU A 2 -6.49 23.01 11.75
CA LEU A 2 -6.97 22.07 10.72
C LEU A 2 -8.29 22.49 10.02
N PHE A 3 -9.31 22.87 10.78
CA PHE A 3 -10.59 23.31 10.24
C PHE A 3 -10.51 24.62 9.43
N ALA A 4 -9.59 25.52 9.78
CA ALA A 4 -9.41 26.77 9.06
C ALA A 4 -8.72 26.53 7.71
N ILE A 5 -7.69 25.68 7.69
CA ILE A 5 -6.95 25.34 6.46
C ILE A 5 -7.84 24.54 5.50
N SER A 6 -8.64 23.58 6.00
CA SER A 6 -9.51 22.76 5.14
C SER A 6 -10.65 23.54 4.47
N ARG A 7 -11.09 24.67 5.05
CA ARG A 7 -12.05 25.60 4.42
C ARG A 7 -11.44 26.42 3.30
N SER A 8 -10.14 26.69 3.36
CA SER A 8 -9.39 27.45 2.35
C SER A 8 -8.83 26.58 1.22
N LEU A 9 -8.87 25.25 1.37
CA LEU A 9 -8.45 24.29 0.35
C LEU A 9 -9.62 23.86 -0.53
N PHE A 10 -9.34 23.68 -1.83
CA PHE A 10 -10.29 23.03 -2.73
C PHE A 10 -10.57 21.61 -2.24
N LYS A 11 -11.81 21.14 -2.46
CA LYS A 11 -12.23 19.80 -2.02
C LYS A 11 -11.28 18.70 -2.49
N LYS A 12 -10.79 18.81 -3.73
CA LYS A 12 -9.84 17.86 -4.35
C LYS A 12 -8.48 17.78 -3.66
N ASP A 13 -8.03 18.85 -3.00
CA ASP A 13 -6.68 18.92 -2.43
C ASP A 13 -6.64 18.51 -0.94
N ARG A 14 -7.82 18.31 -0.32
CA ARG A 14 -7.93 18.03 1.11
C ARG A 14 -7.28 16.71 1.50
N LEU A 15 -7.43 15.67 0.67
CA LEU A 15 -6.86 14.36 0.95
C LEU A 15 -5.33 14.41 0.86
N THR A 16 -4.80 14.99 -0.21
CA THR A 16 -3.36 15.20 -0.38
C THR A 16 -2.77 16.00 0.78
N PHE A 17 -3.41 17.10 1.15
CA PHE A 17 -3.00 17.90 2.31
C PHE A 17 -3.01 17.08 3.60
N GLY A 18 -4.09 16.34 3.86
CA GLY A 18 -4.22 15.48 5.03
C GLY A 18 -3.10 14.44 5.10
N MET A 19 -2.76 13.82 3.98
CA MET A 19 -1.70 12.82 3.90
C MET A 19 -0.32 13.41 4.23
N HIS A 20 0.03 14.55 3.59
CA HIS A 20 1.28 15.26 3.89
C HIS A 20 1.35 15.74 5.34
N MET A 21 0.22 16.13 5.92
CA MET A 21 0.16 16.56 7.31
C MET A 21 0.39 15.42 8.29
N VAL A 22 -0.20 14.23 8.05
CA VAL A 22 0.05 13.04 8.89
C VAL A 22 1.53 12.67 8.85
N ARG A 23 2.17 12.69 7.68
CA ARG A 23 3.63 12.48 7.55
C ARG A 23 4.43 13.55 8.28
N GLY A 24 4.02 14.82 8.22
CA GLY A 24 4.71 15.91 8.90
C GLY A 24 4.61 15.84 10.42
N ILE A 25 3.51 15.31 10.96
CA ILE A 25 3.27 15.20 12.41
C ILE A 25 3.86 13.91 12.98
N PHE A 26 3.73 12.79 12.26
CA PHE A 26 4.14 11.45 12.70
C PHE A 26 5.10 10.80 11.69
N PRO A 27 6.28 11.39 11.43
CA PRO A 27 7.24 10.84 10.47
C PRO A 27 7.69 9.41 10.86
N GLU A 28 7.69 9.08 12.14
CA GLU A 28 8.07 7.77 12.68
C GLU A 28 7.11 6.64 12.29
N LYS A 29 5.91 6.95 11.79
CA LYS A 29 4.93 5.97 11.32
C LYS A 29 5.16 5.53 9.88
N PHE A 30 6.10 6.16 9.19
CA PHE A 30 6.46 5.88 7.81
C PHE A 30 7.87 5.30 7.80
N GLU A 31 8.00 4.05 7.39
CA GLU A 31 9.32 3.43 7.26
C GLU A 31 10.05 3.93 6.00
N SER A 32 11.31 3.50 5.84
CA SER A 32 12.11 3.81 4.65
C SER A 32 11.43 3.32 3.38
N ASN A 33 11.47 4.13 2.31
CA ASN A 33 10.93 3.85 0.97
C ASN A 33 9.40 3.81 0.87
N GLU A 34 8.65 3.75 1.97
CA GLU A 34 7.19 3.64 1.95
C GLU A 34 6.54 4.85 1.28
N TRP A 35 7.09 6.04 1.54
CA TRP A 35 6.53 7.27 1.01
C TRP A 35 6.90 7.51 -0.44
N GLU A 36 8.14 7.25 -0.81
CA GLU A 36 8.60 7.30 -2.18
C GLU A 36 7.81 6.30 -3.04
N LEU A 37 7.48 5.13 -2.47
CA LEU A 37 6.63 4.14 -3.11
C LEU A 37 5.20 4.67 -3.28
N PHE A 38 4.62 5.26 -2.23
CA PHE A 38 3.29 5.85 -2.28
C PHE A 38 3.16 6.95 -3.33
N GLN A 39 4.20 7.79 -3.49
CA GLN A 39 4.24 8.84 -4.50
C GLN A 39 4.54 8.32 -5.91
N GLY A 40 4.93 7.05 -6.06
CA GLY A 40 5.36 6.48 -7.33
C GLY A 40 6.75 6.93 -7.79
N SER A 41 7.55 7.54 -6.90
CA SER A 41 8.92 7.97 -7.18
C SER A 41 9.98 6.96 -6.76
N TYR A 42 9.56 5.83 -6.16
CA TYR A 42 10.48 4.75 -5.79
C TYR A 42 11.04 4.05 -7.02
N VAL A 43 12.36 4.00 -7.11
CA VAL A 43 13.09 3.28 -8.16
C VAL A 43 13.72 2.03 -7.53
N PRO A 44 13.29 0.82 -7.91
CA PRO A 44 13.90 -0.42 -7.44
C PRO A 44 15.38 -0.46 -7.83
N VAL A 45 16.25 -0.78 -6.86
CA VAL A 45 17.68 -1.00 -7.10
C VAL A 45 17.90 -2.50 -7.33
N GLY A 46 17.78 -2.93 -8.59
CA GLY A 46 17.96 -4.34 -9.00
C GLY A 46 16.80 -4.88 -9.84
N GLU A 47 16.99 -6.09 -10.39
CA GLU A 47 15.92 -6.78 -11.13
C GLU A 47 14.83 -7.28 -10.15
N PRO A 48 13.54 -7.19 -10.52
CA PRO A 48 12.45 -7.72 -9.72
C PRO A 48 12.54 -9.25 -9.64
N SER A 49 13.27 -9.76 -8.65
CA SER A 49 13.56 -11.18 -8.46
C SER A 49 12.44 -11.91 -7.70
N GLY A 50 11.19 -11.67 -8.06
CA GLY A 50 10.04 -12.35 -7.48
C GLY A 50 9.38 -13.26 -8.50
N GLN A 51 9.25 -14.55 -8.19
CA GLN A 51 8.33 -15.42 -8.96
C GLN A 51 6.95 -14.78 -8.99
N GLY A 52 6.35 -14.72 -10.17
CA GLY A 52 4.97 -14.26 -10.34
C GLY A 52 4.04 -15.13 -9.48
N VAL A 53 3.08 -14.50 -8.82
CA VAL A 53 2.09 -15.24 -8.01
C VAL A 53 0.83 -15.41 -8.84
N SER A 54 0.31 -16.63 -8.91
CA SER A 54 -0.83 -17.03 -9.75
C SER A 54 -2.11 -16.22 -9.46
N TRP A 55 -2.31 -15.80 -8.21
CA TRP A 55 -3.48 -15.04 -7.76
C TRP A 55 -3.43 -13.55 -8.13
N CYS A 56 -2.25 -13.03 -8.49
CA CYS A 56 -2.09 -11.61 -8.78
C CYS A 56 -2.53 -11.31 -10.23
N PRO A 57 -3.40 -10.32 -10.45
CA PRO A 57 -3.78 -9.89 -11.80
C PRO A 57 -2.54 -9.48 -12.61
N GLN A 58 -2.48 -9.86 -13.89
CA GLN A 58 -1.30 -9.67 -14.74
C GLN A 58 -0.87 -8.21 -14.88
N ASP A 59 -1.83 -7.29 -14.90
CA ASP A 59 -1.65 -5.84 -14.93
C ASP A 59 -1.09 -5.27 -13.61
N ARG A 60 -1.20 -6.01 -12.51
CA ARG A 60 -0.74 -5.62 -11.17
C ARG A 60 0.55 -6.30 -10.74
N VAL A 61 1.05 -7.28 -11.52
CA VAL A 61 2.30 -8.00 -11.23
C VAL A 61 3.47 -7.01 -11.07
N GLN A 62 3.61 -6.04 -11.97
CA GLN A 62 4.71 -5.06 -11.88
C GLN A 62 4.63 -4.23 -10.59
N ALA A 63 3.44 -3.76 -10.20
CA ALA A 63 3.24 -3.01 -8.97
C ALA A 63 3.58 -3.85 -7.72
N LEU A 64 3.19 -5.13 -7.71
CA LEU A 64 3.55 -6.07 -6.65
C LEU A 64 5.07 -6.30 -6.58
N GLN A 65 5.76 -6.35 -7.72
CA GLN A 65 7.23 -6.47 -7.74
C GLN A 65 7.91 -5.20 -7.21
N THR A 66 7.42 -4.02 -7.56
CA THR A 66 7.91 -2.75 -7.00
C THR A 66 7.72 -2.71 -5.48
N LEU A 67 6.56 -3.17 -4.99
CA LEU A 67 6.30 -3.32 -3.55
C LEU A 67 7.30 -4.31 -2.90
N ARG A 68 7.55 -5.48 -3.50
CA ARG A 68 8.55 -6.44 -3.00
C ARG A 68 9.96 -5.88 -2.96
N ALA A 69 10.34 -5.08 -3.96
CA ALA A 69 11.64 -4.42 -3.97
C ALA A 69 11.78 -3.40 -2.83
N ALA A 70 10.70 -2.67 -2.51
CA ALA A 70 10.67 -1.76 -1.37
C ALA A 70 10.70 -2.49 -0.02
N PHE A 71 10.14 -3.70 0.05
CA PHE A 71 10.00 -4.51 1.27
C PHE A 71 10.53 -5.94 1.11
N PRO A 72 11.83 -6.19 1.34
CA PRO A 72 12.47 -7.49 1.05
C PRO A 72 11.88 -8.70 1.81
N ARG A 73 11.19 -8.48 2.94
CA ARG A 73 10.56 -9.53 3.78
C ARG A 73 9.03 -9.55 3.69
N VAL A 74 8.45 -8.89 2.69
CA VAL A 74 6.99 -8.75 2.58
C VAL A 74 6.29 -10.08 2.36
N ASP A 75 6.90 -10.98 1.57
CA ASP A 75 6.30 -12.27 1.26
C ASP A 75 6.11 -13.16 2.50
N GLU A 76 7.06 -13.09 3.45
CA GLU A 76 7.01 -13.83 4.70
C GLU A 76 6.10 -13.16 5.72
N THR A 77 6.28 -11.84 5.90
CA THR A 77 5.54 -11.05 6.89
C THR A 77 4.04 -11.06 6.58
N TRP A 78 3.69 -10.82 5.32
CA TRP A 78 2.31 -10.74 4.83
C TRP A 78 1.82 -12.06 4.24
N GLN A 79 2.62 -13.13 4.30
CA GLN A 79 2.20 -14.45 3.83
C GLN A 79 1.69 -14.41 2.37
N LEU A 80 2.33 -13.63 1.49
CA LEU A 80 1.91 -13.44 0.08
C LEU A 80 1.92 -14.75 -0.74
N ARG A 81 2.59 -15.78 -0.22
CA ARG A 81 2.59 -17.15 -0.77
C ARG A 81 1.29 -17.92 -0.52
N LYS A 82 0.43 -17.47 0.40
CA LYS A 82 -0.88 -18.09 0.65
C LYS A 82 -1.89 -17.62 -0.39
N GLU A 83 -2.01 -18.35 -1.48
CA GLU A 83 -2.81 -17.94 -2.65
C GLU A 83 -4.30 -17.76 -2.31
N GLU A 84 -4.89 -18.66 -1.51
CA GLU A 84 -6.31 -18.60 -1.13
C GLU A 84 -6.67 -17.31 -0.38
N LEU A 85 -5.76 -16.81 0.45
CA LEU A 85 -5.95 -15.60 1.25
C LEU A 85 -5.96 -14.35 0.36
N TRP A 86 -5.04 -14.28 -0.60
CA TRP A 86 -4.90 -13.10 -1.46
C TRP A 86 -5.82 -13.13 -2.67
N SER A 87 -6.12 -14.29 -3.24
CA SER A 87 -7.12 -14.44 -4.31
C SER A 87 -8.52 -14.01 -3.83
N SER A 88 -8.93 -14.46 -2.63
CA SER A 88 -10.21 -14.04 -2.03
C SER A 88 -10.24 -12.55 -1.71
N TRP A 89 -9.14 -11.99 -1.19
CA TRP A 89 -9.01 -10.57 -0.90
C TRP A 89 -9.08 -9.69 -2.17
N VAL A 90 -8.35 -10.07 -3.24
CA VAL A 90 -8.36 -9.37 -4.52
C VAL A 90 -9.73 -9.42 -5.18
N ALA A 91 -10.47 -10.53 -5.04
CA ALA A 91 -11.81 -10.69 -5.58
C ALA A 91 -12.91 -9.93 -4.81
N SER A 92 -12.64 -9.47 -3.58
CA SER A 92 -13.64 -8.80 -2.74
C SER A 92 -13.94 -7.37 -3.21
N ASP A 93 -15.21 -6.97 -3.20
CA ASP A 93 -15.62 -5.59 -3.50
C ASP A 93 -15.17 -4.57 -2.44
N ARG A 94 -14.94 -5.04 -1.21
CA ARG A 94 -14.52 -4.22 -0.06
C ARG A 94 -13.23 -4.76 0.54
N CYS A 95 -12.21 -4.92 -0.30
CA CYS A 95 -10.91 -5.47 0.12
C CYS A 95 -10.31 -4.71 1.31
N GLU A 96 -10.58 -3.41 1.43
CA GLU A 96 -10.12 -2.57 2.55
C GLU A 96 -10.71 -2.96 3.93
N GLU A 97 -11.86 -3.65 3.96
CA GLU A 97 -12.53 -4.10 5.19
C GLU A 97 -12.21 -5.57 5.53
N VAL A 98 -11.83 -6.39 4.55
CA VAL A 98 -11.74 -7.86 4.68
C VAL A 98 -10.32 -8.40 4.80
N PHE A 99 -9.41 -7.66 5.43
CA PHE A 99 -8.08 -8.16 5.74
C PHE A 99 -8.14 -9.31 6.75
N ASP A 100 -7.47 -10.42 6.44
CA ASP A 100 -7.35 -11.53 7.37
C ASP A 100 -6.58 -11.13 8.64
N SER A 101 -7.08 -11.55 9.81
CA SER A 101 -6.52 -11.20 11.12
C SER A 101 -5.04 -11.59 11.30
N SER A 102 -4.59 -12.66 10.64
CA SER A 102 -3.23 -13.19 10.73
C SER A 102 -2.18 -12.28 10.08
N VAL A 103 -2.59 -11.47 9.11
CA VAL A 103 -1.74 -10.51 8.40
C VAL A 103 -2.05 -9.08 8.80
N TYR A 104 -3.29 -8.77 9.17
CA TYR A 104 -3.69 -7.43 9.60
C TYR A 104 -2.82 -6.90 10.75
N SER A 105 -2.54 -7.74 11.75
CA SER A 105 -1.71 -7.38 12.92
C SER A 105 -0.23 -7.13 12.59
N ARG A 106 0.23 -7.58 11.42
CA ARG A 106 1.64 -7.50 10.98
C ARG A 106 1.91 -6.33 10.04
N MET A 107 0.89 -5.56 9.69
CA MET A 107 0.95 -4.42 8.79
C MET A 107 0.68 -3.13 9.56
N THR A 108 1.45 -2.08 9.24
CA THR A 108 1.06 -0.72 9.64
C THR A 108 -0.16 -0.26 8.85
N SER A 109 -0.87 0.76 9.33
CA SER A 109 -1.99 1.33 8.56
C SER A 109 -1.55 1.86 7.20
N PHE A 110 -0.32 2.37 7.08
CA PHE A 110 0.19 2.89 5.81
C PHE A 110 0.60 1.76 4.85
N GLN A 111 1.16 0.67 5.35
CA GLN A 111 1.45 -0.52 4.55
C GLN A 111 0.19 -1.13 3.92
N ARG A 112 -0.95 -1.09 4.63
CA ARG A 112 -2.23 -1.52 4.06
C ARG A 112 -2.66 -0.63 2.89
N VAL A 113 -2.46 0.69 3.00
CA VAL A 113 -2.71 1.64 1.92
C VAL A 113 -1.81 1.35 0.71
N LEU A 114 -0.52 1.07 0.94
CA LEU A 114 0.41 0.70 -0.13
C LEU A 114 0.01 -0.60 -0.84
N LEU A 115 -0.47 -1.60 -0.10
CA LEU A 115 -0.94 -2.84 -0.69
C LEU A 115 -2.21 -2.63 -1.54
N ILE A 116 -3.16 -1.83 -1.04
CA ILE A 116 -4.35 -1.44 -1.81
C ILE A 116 -3.92 -0.69 -3.08
N GLN A 117 -3.03 0.29 -2.96
CA GLN A 117 -2.47 1.02 -4.10
C GLN A 117 -1.79 0.11 -5.13
N ALA A 118 -1.13 -0.96 -4.69
CA ALA A 118 -0.41 -1.90 -5.56
C ALA A 118 -1.33 -2.94 -6.22
N LEU A 119 -2.42 -3.35 -5.58
CA LEU A 119 -3.28 -4.45 -6.07
C LEU A 119 -4.68 -4.01 -6.49
N ARG A 120 -5.32 -3.09 -5.75
CA ARG A 120 -6.71 -2.62 -5.95
C ARG A 120 -6.77 -1.08 -5.92
N PRO A 121 -6.25 -0.41 -6.96
CA PRO A 121 -6.13 1.05 -6.97
C PRO A 121 -7.51 1.73 -7.10
N ASP A 122 -8.52 0.97 -7.51
CA ASP A 122 -9.93 1.36 -7.56
C ASP A 122 -10.55 1.59 -6.17
N ARG A 123 -9.92 1.08 -5.10
CA ARG A 123 -10.36 1.20 -3.70
C ARG A 123 -9.56 2.20 -2.87
N LEU A 124 -8.61 2.90 -3.49
CA LEU A 124 -7.79 3.92 -2.84
C LEU A 124 -8.57 5.23 -2.64
#